data_AF-A0A9D7F6F4-F1
#
_entry.id   AF-A0A9D7F6F4-F1
#
_cell.length_a   1.000
_cell.length_b   1.000
_cell.length_c   1.000
_cell.angle_alpha   90.00
_cell.angle_beta   90.00
_cell.angle_gamma   90.00
#
_symmetry.space_group_name_H-M   'P 1'
#
loop_
_entity.id
_entity.type
_entity.pdbx_description
1 polymer ?
#
loop_
_entity_poly.entity_id
_entity_poly.type
_entity_poly.pdbx_seq_one_letter_code
_entity_poly.pdbx_strand_id
1 'polypeptide(L)'
;MELHPWSGAGQQTQAVGWTLINDAASSNAFAALVNAVPQSFQGLTAPGSALNFATPLFVSNSFDSARQVIDVSGDGEENDGADTATARNAALAAGIDTINGLAIGGAAITTFYQNNIAGGANSFVITASFGDFATAIQDKLIKEITPVPEPGSLALAGLGLLGLFGMRRRVKQA
;
A
#
# COMPACT_ATOMS: atom_id res chain seq x y z
N MET A 1 11.32 -3.26 4.40
CA MET A 1 10.41 -2.30 5.03
C MET A 1 11.20 -1.10 5.50
N GLU A 2 10.64 0.10 5.41
CA GLU A 2 11.22 1.36 5.87
C GLU A 2 10.11 2.23 6.48
N LEU A 3 10.48 3.31 7.18
CA LEU A 3 9.52 4.22 7.82
C LEU A 3 9.91 5.69 7.59
N HIS A 4 8.92 6.49 7.22
CA HIS A 4 9.06 7.93 7.02
C HIS A 4 7.99 8.71 7.78
N PRO A 5 8.31 9.41 8.88
CA PRO A 5 7.45 10.47 9.37
C PRO A 5 7.36 11.59 8.31
N TRP A 6 6.15 12.12 8.13
CA TRP A 6 5.89 13.21 7.21
C TRP A 6 4.84 14.18 7.75
N SER A 7 4.82 15.41 7.22
CA SER A 7 3.77 16.41 7.48
C SER A 7 3.64 17.34 6.27
N GLY A 8 4.16 18.58 6.31
CA GLY A 8 4.14 19.52 5.19
C GLY A 8 5.13 19.22 4.05
N ALA A 9 5.17 20.07 3.03
CA ALA A 9 5.81 19.82 1.73
C ALA A 9 7.30 19.49 1.77
N GLY A 10 8.04 20.02 2.75
CA GLY A 10 9.47 19.75 2.96
C GLY A 10 9.76 19.01 4.27
N GLN A 11 8.73 18.42 4.88
CA GLN A 11 8.81 17.71 6.16
C GLN A 11 8.64 16.22 5.93
N GLN A 12 9.68 15.59 5.41
CA GLN A 12 9.80 14.14 5.23
C GLN A 12 11.19 13.72 5.70
N THR A 13 11.28 12.57 6.37
CA THR A 13 12.57 12.01 6.77
C THR A 13 12.51 10.50 6.72
N GLN A 14 13.54 9.86 6.19
CA GLN A 14 13.72 8.41 6.33
C GLN A 14 14.25 8.11 7.73
N ALA A 15 13.32 7.84 8.65
CA ALA A 15 13.64 7.58 10.05
C ALA A 15 14.17 6.15 10.25
N VAL A 16 13.66 5.20 9.48
CA VAL A 16 14.17 3.83 9.41
C VAL A 16 14.36 3.48 7.95
N GLY A 17 15.59 3.16 7.55
CA GLY A 17 15.89 2.73 6.18
C GLY A 17 15.42 1.31 5.87
N TRP A 18 15.56 0.91 4.61
CA TRP A 18 15.20 -0.42 4.13
C TRP A 18 15.82 -1.54 4.98
N THR A 19 14.93 -2.30 5.63
CA THR A 19 15.25 -3.41 6.51
C THR A 19 14.57 -4.68 6.00
N LEU A 20 15.34 -5.78 5.88
CA LEU A 20 14.78 -7.10 5.60
C LEU A 20 14.11 -7.65 6.86
N ILE A 21 12.85 -8.04 6.73
CA ILE A 21 12.10 -8.73 7.78
C ILE A 21 11.72 -10.11 7.23
N ASN A 22 12.34 -11.15 7.76
CA ASN A 22 12.15 -12.53 7.29
C ASN A 22 11.96 -13.54 8.43
N ASP A 23 12.00 -13.07 9.69
CA ASP A 23 11.77 -13.86 10.89
C ASP A 23 11.28 -12.98 12.06
N ALA A 24 10.97 -13.61 13.18
CA ALA A 24 10.51 -12.90 14.37
C ALA A 24 11.59 -11.98 14.97
N ALA A 25 12.87 -12.34 14.84
CA ALA A 25 13.97 -11.57 15.42
C ALA A 25 14.16 -10.24 14.67
N SER A 26 14.23 -10.27 13.34
CA SER A 26 14.27 -9.11 12.46
C SER A 26 13.02 -8.25 12.59
N SER A 27 11.83 -8.85 12.74
CA SER A 27 10.59 -8.11 13.01
C SER A 27 10.65 -7.35 14.34
N ASN A 28 11.10 -7.99 15.43
CA ASN A 28 11.24 -7.33 16.73
C ASN A 28 12.31 -6.24 16.71
N ALA A 29 13.42 -6.45 15.99
CA ALA A 29 14.45 -5.43 15.81
C ALA A 29 13.91 -4.21 15.05
N PHE A 30 13.14 -4.43 13.98
CA PHE A 30 12.49 -3.33 13.25
C PHE A 30 11.49 -2.58 14.14
N ALA A 31 10.67 -3.28 14.92
CA ALA A 31 9.74 -2.66 15.86
C ALA A 31 10.46 -1.79 16.91
N ALA A 32 11.63 -2.22 17.39
CA ALA A 32 12.45 -1.42 18.29
C ALA A 32 12.98 -0.14 17.63
N LEU A 33 13.36 -0.19 16.34
CA LEU A 33 13.75 1.00 15.58
C LEU A 33 12.58 1.97 15.42
N VAL A 34 11.39 1.47 15.07
CA VAL A 34 10.16 2.27 14.96
C VAL A 34 9.82 2.95 16.29
N ASN A 35 9.87 2.23 17.41
CA ASN A 35 9.61 2.77 18.74
C ASN A 35 10.59 3.87 19.17
N ALA A 36 11.79 3.89 18.60
CA ALA A 36 12.81 4.90 18.88
C ALA A 36 12.67 6.17 18.02
N VAL A 37 11.77 6.19 17.03
CA VAL A 37 11.57 7.35 16.16
C VAL A 37 10.86 8.48 16.92
N PRO A 38 11.46 9.70 17.02
CA PRO A 38 10.80 10.83 17.65
C PRO A 38 9.66 11.36 16.79
N GLN A 39 8.61 11.88 17.44
CA GLN A 39 7.55 12.60 16.74
C GLN A 39 8.14 13.87 16.11
N SER A 40 8.27 13.85 14.78
CA SER A 40 9.14 14.81 14.09
C SER A 40 8.40 16.07 13.59
N PHE A 41 7.08 15.99 13.34
CA PHE A 41 6.34 17.06 12.67
C PHE A 41 4.89 17.17 13.15
N GLN A 42 4.28 18.35 12.98
CA GLN A 42 2.87 18.64 13.28
C GLN A 42 2.33 19.77 12.39
N GLY A 43 1.02 19.79 12.16
CA GLY A 43 0.27 20.97 11.70
C GLY A 43 -0.08 21.05 10.21
N LEU A 44 0.60 20.31 9.34
CA LEU A 44 0.35 20.28 7.89
C LEU A 44 0.21 18.84 7.38
N THR A 45 -0.47 18.68 6.25
CA THR A 45 -0.77 17.38 5.65
C THR A 45 -0.46 17.45 4.15
N ALA A 46 0.70 16.94 3.75
CA ALA A 46 1.16 16.90 2.36
C ALA A 46 1.48 15.46 1.90
N PRO A 47 0.46 14.57 1.76
CA PRO A 47 0.68 13.18 1.38
C PRO A 47 1.27 13.05 -0.03
N GLY A 48 0.92 13.95 -0.97
CA GLY A 48 1.56 13.97 -2.28
C GLY A 48 3.07 14.22 -2.23
N SER A 49 3.53 15.11 -1.35
CA SER A 49 4.96 15.33 -1.13
C SER A 49 5.64 14.11 -0.50
N ALA A 50 4.96 13.42 0.42
CA ALA A 50 5.45 12.17 1.01
C ALA A 50 5.58 11.05 -0.05
N LEU A 51 4.61 10.92 -0.96
CA LEU A 51 4.67 9.97 -2.08
C LEU A 51 5.85 10.26 -3.01
N ASN A 52 6.06 11.53 -3.37
CA ASN A 52 7.18 11.95 -4.20
C ASN A 52 8.54 11.70 -3.52
N PHE A 53 8.60 11.86 -2.19
CA PHE A 53 9.79 11.56 -1.41
C PHE A 53 10.10 10.06 -1.34
N ALA A 54 9.09 9.22 -1.11
CA ALA A 54 9.27 7.78 -0.92
C ALA A 54 9.55 7.03 -2.24
N THR A 55 8.91 7.43 -3.34
CA THR A 55 9.02 6.73 -4.64
C THR A 55 10.47 6.45 -5.09
N PRO A 56 11.39 7.43 -5.13
CA PRO A 56 12.77 7.16 -5.55
C PRO A 56 13.56 6.23 -4.60
N LEU A 57 13.10 6.02 -3.36
CA LEU A 57 13.78 5.12 -2.40
C LEU A 57 13.60 3.65 -2.76
N PHE A 58 12.59 3.30 -3.56
CA PHE A 58 12.41 1.94 -4.09
C PHE A 58 13.51 1.54 -5.07
N VAL A 59 14.08 2.48 -5.81
CA VAL A 59 15.13 2.20 -6.80
C VAL A 59 16.54 2.36 -6.25
N SER A 60 16.72 3.12 -5.16
CA SER A 60 18.04 3.39 -4.59
C SER A 60 18.46 2.42 -3.48
N ASN A 61 17.63 1.42 -3.15
CA ASN A 61 17.94 0.43 -2.13
C ASN A 61 18.65 -0.81 -2.73
N SER A 62 19.00 -1.78 -1.88
CA SER A 62 19.74 -2.99 -2.28
C SER A 62 18.90 -4.26 -2.27
N PHE A 63 17.57 -4.14 -2.40
CA PHE A 63 16.63 -5.26 -2.35
C PHE A 63 15.89 -5.40 -3.68
N ASP A 64 15.78 -6.66 -4.13
CA ASP A 64 14.84 -7.03 -5.19
C ASP A 64 13.49 -7.40 -4.59
N SER A 65 12.41 -6.95 -5.20
CA SER A 65 11.03 -7.17 -4.73
C SER A 65 10.13 -7.65 -5.86
N ALA A 66 9.31 -8.66 -5.59
CA ALA A 66 8.25 -9.07 -6.51
C ALA A 66 7.01 -8.16 -6.46
N ARG A 67 6.89 -7.34 -5.41
CA ARG A 67 5.80 -6.38 -5.20
C ARG A 67 6.32 -5.16 -4.42
N GLN A 68 6.04 -3.96 -4.91
CA GLN A 68 6.38 -2.67 -4.32
C GLN A 68 5.12 -1.98 -3.79
N VAL A 69 5.09 -1.69 -2.49
CA VAL A 69 3.91 -1.14 -1.80
C VAL A 69 4.29 0.10 -1.02
N ILE A 70 3.52 1.18 -1.20
CA ILE A 70 3.57 2.35 -0.33
C ILE A 70 2.35 2.35 0.58
N ASP A 71 2.60 2.52 1.87
CA ASP A 71 1.58 2.53 2.90
C ASP A 71 1.50 3.90 3.56
N VAL A 72 0.39 4.59 3.33
CA VAL A 72 0.18 5.95 3.83
C VAL A 72 -0.82 5.93 4.98
N SER A 73 -0.42 6.44 6.13
CA SER A 73 -1.28 6.63 7.30
C SER A 73 -1.30 8.09 7.74
N GLY A 74 -2.46 8.62 8.10
CA GLY A 74 -2.58 10.00 8.60
C GLY A 74 -4.02 10.41 8.89
N ASP A 75 -4.17 11.61 9.46
CA ASP A 75 -5.40 12.11 10.07
C ASP A 75 -5.94 13.40 9.44
N GLY A 76 -5.48 13.74 8.24
CA GLY A 76 -5.89 14.94 7.52
C GLY A 76 -6.00 14.76 6.02
N GLU A 77 -6.71 15.69 5.39
CA GLU A 77 -6.74 15.89 3.94
C GLU A 77 -5.57 16.77 3.51
N GLU A 78 -5.20 16.71 2.23
CA GLU A 78 -4.17 17.58 1.69
C GLU A 78 -4.49 19.05 1.94
N ASN A 79 -3.54 19.76 2.53
CA ASN A 79 -3.62 21.21 2.74
C ASN A 79 -2.28 21.92 2.47
N ASP A 80 -1.26 21.19 2.01
CA ASP A 80 0.06 21.71 1.67
C ASP A 80 0.75 20.78 0.65
N GLY A 81 1.76 21.31 -0.03
CA GLY A 81 2.65 20.54 -0.90
C GLY A 81 2.05 20.12 -2.24
N ALA A 82 2.53 18.98 -2.74
CA ALA A 82 2.16 18.48 -4.06
C ALA A 82 0.77 17.82 -4.05
N ASP A 83 0.03 17.99 -5.16
CA ASP A 83 -1.25 17.34 -5.40
C ASP A 83 -1.15 15.80 -5.26
N THR A 84 -1.93 15.26 -4.34
CA THR A 84 -1.82 13.88 -3.86
C THR A 84 -2.24 12.89 -4.93
N ALA A 85 -3.30 13.17 -5.68
CA ALA A 85 -3.76 12.30 -6.76
C ALA A 85 -2.73 12.23 -7.90
N THR A 86 -2.11 13.36 -8.24
CA THR A 86 -1.06 13.46 -9.25
C THR A 86 0.19 12.69 -8.80
N ALA A 87 0.64 12.89 -7.56
CA ALA A 87 1.79 12.18 -7.00
C ALA A 87 1.56 10.66 -6.93
N ARG A 88 0.36 10.23 -6.51
CA ARG A 88 -0.05 8.82 -6.54
C ARG A 88 0.07 8.24 -7.95
N ASN A 89 -0.52 8.91 -8.93
CA ASN A 89 -0.49 8.43 -10.32
C ASN A 89 0.94 8.36 -10.87
N ALA A 90 1.79 9.33 -10.51
CA ALA A 90 3.21 9.34 -10.89
C ALA A 90 3.98 8.17 -10.25
N ALA A 91 3.75 7.88 -8.97
CA ALA A 91 4.37 6.76 -8.27
C ALA A 91 3.98 5.40 -8.91
N LEU A 92 2.69 5.21 -9.22
CA LEU A 92 2.23 4.01 -9.92
C LEU A 92 2.86 3.88 -11.31
N ALA A 93 2.94 4.99 -12.06
CA ALA A 93 3.60 5.02 -13.37
C ALA A 93 5.12 4.76 -13.28
N ALA A 94 5.74 5.03 -12.13
CA ALA A 94 7.16 4.75 -11.86
C ALA A 94 7.43 3.29 -11.45
N GLY A 95 6.39 2.44 -11.36
CA GLY A 95 6.54 1.00 -11.09
C GLY A 95 6.13 0.57 -9.68
N ILE A 96 5.60 1.46 -8.84
CA ILE A 96 4.99 1.05 -7.57
C ILE A 96 3.69 0.29 -7.86
N ASP A 97 3.54 -0.92 -7.32
CA ASP A 97 2.39 -1.79 -7.62
C ASP A 97 1.11 -1.38 -6.89
N THR A 98 1.24 -0.88 -5.66
CA THR A 98 0.10 -0.57 -4.80
C THR A 98 0.41 0.57 -3.85
N ILE A 99 -0.57 1.44 -3.65
CA ILE A 99 -0.56 2.48 -2.61
C ILE A 99 -1.81 2.26 -1.75
N ASN A 100 -1.62 1.98 -0.45
CA ASN A 100 -2.72 1.76 0.50
C ASN A 100 -2.87 2.93 1.47
N GLY A 101 -4.07 3.03 2.05
CA GLY A 101 -4.42 4.06 3.02
C GLY A 101 -4.80 3.51 4.40
N LEU A 102 -4.36 4.19 5.45
CA LEU A 102 -4.95 4.14 6.79
C LEU A 102 -5.40 5.55 7.18
N ALA A 103 -6.70 5.81 7.00
CA ALA A 103 -7.31 7.09 7.34
C ALA A 103 -7.70 7.12 8.82
N ILE A 104 -7.13 8.04 9.59
CA ILE A 104 -7.40 8.19 11.02
C ILE A 104 -8.35 9.37 11.23
N GLY A 105 -9.59 9.11 11.62
CA GLY A 105 -10.59 10.12 11.91
C GLY A 105 -11.95 9.74 11.33
N GLY A 106 -12.57 10.68 10.60
CA GLY A 106 -13.95 10.54 10.12
C GLY A 106 -14.07 10.20 8.63
N ALA A 107 -15.31 10.05 8.18
CA ALA A 107 -15.66 9.66 6.82
C ALA A 107 -15.10 10.59 5.72
N ALA A 108 -14.90 11.88 6.03
CA ALA A 108 -14.30 12.84 5.09
C ALA A 108 -12.85 12.44 4.74
N ILE A 109 -12.04 12.16 5.77
CA ILE A 109 -10.65 11.71 5.61
C ILE A 109 -10.62 10.37 4.87
N THR A 110 -11.49 9.41 5.24
CA THR A 110 -11.61 8.14 4.50
C THR A 110 -11.89 8.36 3.02
N THR A 111 -12.82 9.25 2.69
CA THR A 111 -13.19 9.58 1.31
C THR A 111 -12.01 10.22 0.56
N PHE A 112 -11.28 11.12 1.22
CA PHE A 112 -10.07 11.70 0.66
C PHE A 112 -9.02 10.62 0.36
N TYR A 113 -8.76 9.70 1.28
CA TYR A 113 -7.79 8.61 1.09
C TYR A 113 -8.20 7.69 -0.05
N GLN A 114 -9.49 7.36 -0.18
CA GLN A 114 -10.00 6.53 -1.27
C GLN A 114 -9.81 7.20 -2.64
N ASN A 115 -10.05 8.52 -2.72
CA ASN A 115 -10.01 9.25 -3.99
C ASN A 115 -8.59 9.64 -4.42
N ASN A 116 -7.72 9.96 -3.46
CA ASN A 116 -6.44 10.62 -3.73
C ASN A 116 -5.21 9.77 -3.40
N ILE A 117 -5.28 8.87 -2.40
CA ILE A 117 -4.13 8.09 -1.93
C ILE A 117 -4.16 6.67 -2.48
N ALA A 118 -5.27 5.95 -2.30
CA ALA A 118 -5.37 4.56 -2.73
C ALA A 118 -5.25 4.44 -4.26
N GLY A 119 -4.44 3.49 -4.73
CA GLY A 119 -4.29 3.19 -6.14
C GLY A 119 -3.40 1.98 -6.40
N GLY A 120 -3.49 1.45 -7.62
CA GLY A 120 -2.83 0.19 -7.99
C GLY A 120 -3.72 -1.03 -7.74
N ALA A 121 -3.23 -2.21 -8.13
CA ALA A 121 -4.01 -3.43 -8.05
C ALA A 121 -4.25 -3.82 -6.58
N ASN A 122 -5.50 -4.16 -6.24
CA ASN A 122 -5.92 -4.57 -4.89
C ASN A 122 -5.63 -3.55 -3.78
N SER A 123 -5.44 -2.26 -4.13
CA SER A 123 -5.28 -1.20 -3.13
C SER A 123 -6.51 -1.08 -2.24
N PHE A 124 -6.30 -0.71 -0.98
CA PHE A 124 -7.39 -0.52 -0.04
C PHE A 124 -7.17 0.67 0.90
N VAL A 125 -8.25 1.09 1.54
CA VAL A 125 -8.24 2.04 2.65
C VAL A 125 -8.87 1.38 3.88
N ILE A 126 -8.17 1.42 5.01
CA ILE A 126 -8.73 1.12 6.33
C ILE A 126 -9.05 2.46 7.01
N THR A 127 -10.21 2.53 7.65
CA THR A 127 -10.60 3.67 8.49
C THR A 127 -10.38 3.30 9.94
N ALA A 128 -9.79 4.21 10.70
CA ALA A 128 -9.59 4.10 12.13
C ALA A 128 -10.00 5.41 12.81
N SER A 129 -10.36 5.34 14.07
CA SER A 129 -10.28 6.47 15.00
C SER A 129 -8.92 6.44 15.73
N PHE A 130 -8.65 7.46 16.55
CA PHE A 130 -7.50 7.41 17.44
C PHE A 130 -7.62 6.32 18.52
N GLY A 131 -8.84 5.92 18.90
CA GLY A 131 -9.09 4.94 19.96
C GLY A 131 -8.85 3.49 19.56
N ASP A 132 -8.97 3.16 18.28
CA ASP A 132 -8.82 1.82 17.69
C ASP A 132 -7.64 1.74 16.70
N PHE A 133 -6.79 2.77 16.66
CA PHE A 133 -5.64 2.85 15.76
C PHE A 133 -4.73 1.61 15.82
N ALA A 134 -4.47 1.08 17.02
CA ALA A 134 -3.64 -0.11 17.20
C ALA A 134 -4.22 -1.35 16.49
N THR A 135 -5.53 -1.57 16.64
CA THR A 135 -6.25 -2.66 15.95
C THR A 135 -6.23 -2.45 14.44
N ALA A 136 -6.44 -1.22 13.98
CA ALA A 136 -6.46 -0.92 12.55
C ALA A 136 -5.09 -1.12 11.88
N ILE A 137 -3.99 -0.78 12.56
CA ILE A 137 -2.63 -1.09 12.08
C ILE A 137 -2.43 -2.61 11.99
N GLN A 138 -2.88 -3.37 12.98
CA GLN A 138 -2.78 -4.83 12.95
C GLN A 138 -3.56 -5.42 11.76
N ASP A 139 -4.80 -5.00 11.55
CA ASP A 139 -5.64 -5.45 10.44
C ASP A 139 -5.02 -5.11 9.09
N LYS A 140 -4.41 -3.92 8.99
CA LYS A 140 -3.69 -3.46 7.81
C LYS A 140 -2.51 -4.37 7.47
N LEU A 141 -1.64 -4.65 8.46
CA LEU A 141 -0.50 -5.54 8.27
C LEU A 141 -0.93 -6.96 7.89
N ILE A 142 -1.99 -7.49 8.53
CA ILE A 142 -2.56 -8.81 8.17
C ILE A 142 -3.03 -8.82 6.72
N LYS A 143 -3.73 -7.77 6.29
CA LYS A 143 -4.26 -7.65 4.92
C LYS A 143 -3.15 -7.54 3.87
N GLU A 144 -2.00 -6.99 4.21
CA GLU A 144 -0.85 -6.88 3.30
C GLU A 144 -0.09 -8.17 3.10
N ILE A 145 0.09 -8.96 4.16
CA ILE A 145 0.88 -10.20 4.14
C ILE A 145 0.05 -11.43 3.76
N THR A 146 -1.28 -11.34 3.86
CA THR A 146 -2.17 -12.42 3.44
C THR A 146 -2.39 -12.35 1.93
N PRO A 147 -2.10 -13.40 1.15
CA PRO A 147 -2.37 -13.41 -0.27
C PRO A 147 -3.86 -13.16 -0.53
N VAL A 148 -4.19 -12.13 -1.32
CA VAL A 148 -5.52 -12.02 -1.92
C VAL A 148 -5.61 -13.13 -2.97
N PRO A 149 -6.64 -14.01 -2.93
CA PRO A 149 -6.78 -15.11 -3.88
C PRO A 149 -6.70 -14.61 -5.33
N GLU A 150 -5.96 -15.34 -6.16
CA GLU A 150 -5.79 -15.07 -7.60
C GLU A 150 -7.12 -14.65 -8.28
N PRO A 151 -7.12 -13.62 -9.15
CA PRO A 151 -8.33 -13.20 -9.85
C PRO A 151 -8.93 -14.38 -10.61
N GLY A 152 -10.26 -14.49 -10.61
CA GLY A 152 -11.04 -15.57 -11.27
C GLY A 152 -10.75 -15.81 -12.76
N SER A 153 -9.84 -15.05 -13.37
CA SER A 153 -9.19 -15.35 -14.64
C SER A 153 -8.60 -16.77 -14.73
N LEU A 154 -8.01 -17.32 -13.65
CA LEU A 154 -7.58 -18.73 -13.62
C LEU A 154 -8.76 -19.72 -13.62
N ALA A 155 -9.87 -19.34 -12.99
CA ALA A 155 -11.11 -20.13 -13.03
C ALA A 155 -11.76 -20.09 -14.43
N LEU A 156 -11.70 -18.95 -15.13
CA LEU A 156 -12.15 -18.84 -16.53
C LEU A 156 -11.27 -19.65 -17.50
N ALA A 157 -9.94 -19.68 -17.29
CA ALA A 157 -9.05 -20.52 -18.08
C ALA A 157 -9.36 -22.02 -17.93
N GLY A 158 -9.71 -22.46 -16.70
CA GLY A 158 -10.15 -23.84 -16.43
C GLY A 158 -11.48 -24.20 -17.10
N LEU A 159 -12.45 -23.28 -17.12
CA LEU A 159 -13.75 -23.48 -17.79
C LEU A 159 -13.62 -23.52 -19.32
N GLY A 160 -12.74 -22.70 -19.91
CA GLY A 160 -12.49 -22.70 -21.35
C GLY A 160 -11.89 -24.02 -21.86
N LEU A 161 -11.01 -24.65 -21.08
CA LEU A 161 -10.42 -25.94 -21.42
C LEU A 161 -11.43 -27.09 -21.33
N LEU A 162 -12.33 -27.10 -20.35
CA LEU A 162 -13.39 -28.13 -20.23
C LEU A 162 -14.39 -28.07 -21.40
N GLY A 163 -14.75 -26.88 -21.89
CA GLY A 163 -15.65 -26.71 -23.04
C GLY A 163 -15.10 -27.31 -24.34
N LEU A 164 -13.77 -27.26 -24.55
CA LEU A 164 -13.12 -27.80 -25.75
C LEU A 164 -13.08 -29.34 -25.78
N PHE A 165 -13.11 -30.01 -24.62
CA PHE A 165 -13.16 -31.48 -24.54
C PHE A 165 -14.59 -32.04 -24.73
N GLY A 166 -15.63 -31.29 -24.38
CA GLY A 166 -17.03 -31.71 -24.52
C GLY A 166 -17.53 -31.78 -25.97
N MET A 167 -16.90 -31.05 -26.89
CA MET A 167 -17.37 -30.92 -28.28
C MET A 167 -16.90 -32.04 -29.23
N ARG A 168 -16.07 -33.00 -28.79
CA ARG A 168 -15.46 -34.01 -29.68
C ARG A 168 -16.19 -35.37 -29.78
N ARG A 169 -17.39 -35.52 -29.21
CA ARG A 169 -18.18 -36.77 -29.36
C ARG A 169 -19.60 -36.49 -29.85
N ARG A 170 -19.75 -36.33 -31.18
CA ARG A 170 -20.94 -36.74 -31.96
C ARG A 170 -20.71 -36.45 -33.46
N VAL A 171 -19.89 -37.28 -34.11
CA VAL A 171 -19.95 -37.45 -35.56
C VAL A 171 -19.77 -38.94 -35.87
N LYS A 172 -20.63 -39.45 -36.78
CA LYS A 172 -20.92 -40.84 -37.22
C LYS A 172 -22.14 -41.43 -36.49
N GLN A 173 -23.23 -41.83 -37.14
CA GLN A 173 -23.36 -42.46 -38.47
C GLN A 173 -24.69 -42.10 -39.18
N ALA A 174 -24.63 -41.94 -40.50
CA ALA A 174 -25.58 -42.47 -41.49
C ALA A 174 -24.85 -42.52 -42.84
#